data_AF-A0A8I2E729-F1
#
_entry.id   AF-A0A8I2E729-F1
#
_cell.length_a   1.000
_cell.length_b   1.000
_cell.length_c   1.000
_cell.angle_alpha   90.00
_cell.angle_beta   90.00
_cell.angle_gamma   90.00
#
_symmetry.space_group_name_H-M   'P 1'
#
loop_
_entity.id
_entity.type
_entity.pdbx_description
1 polymer ?
#
loop_
_entity_poly.entity_id
_entity_poly.type
_entity_poly.pdbx_seq_one_letter_code
_entity_poly.pdbx_strand_id
1 'polypeptide(L)' 'MSAQTVTVRAVRGRYTAQFSALPGRTFGPWDMPEMIQELRISALLDAHEARDLVFDAAVAGTVTAPTG' A
#
# COMPACT_ATOMS: atom_id res chain seq x y z
N MET A 1 21.33 -5.02 -1.99
CA MET A 1 20.38 -3.93 -1.67
C MET A 1 19.18 -4.59 -1.00
N SER A 2 18.77 -4.14 0.19
CA SER A 2 17.56 -4.66 0.83
C SER A 2 16.35 -4.28 -0.01
N ALA A 3 15.44 -5.22 -0.28
CA ALA A 3 14.20 -4.93 -1.00
C ALA A 3 13.38 -3.92 -0.18
N GLN A 4 12.97 -2.82 -0.82
CA GLN A 4 12.04 -1.87 -0.22
C GLN A 4 10.63 -2.44 -0.30
N THR A 5 9.80 -2.15 0.70
CA THR A 5 8.44 -2.69 0.79
C THR A 5 7.44 -1.61 1.19
N VAL A 6 6.18 -1.86 0.86
CA VAL A 6 5.03 -1.09 1.34
C VAL A 6 4.09 -2.03 2.07
N THR A 7 3.68 -1.63 3.28
CA THR A 7 2.64 -2.28 4.06
C THR A 7 1.35 -1.49 3.94
N VAL A 8 0.29 -2.13 3.46
CA VAL A 8 -1.05 -1.56 3.35
C VAL A 8 -1.91 -2.13 4.47
N ARG A 9 -2.62 -1.26 5.18
CA ARG A 9 -3.59 -1.64 6.22
C ARG A 9 -4.97 -1.11 5.85
N ALA A 10 -5.97 -1.97 5.90
CA ALA A 10 -7.38 -1.63 5.71
C ALA A 10 -8.13 -1.60 7.04
N VAL A 11 -8.84 -0.49 7.30
CA VAL A 11 -9.72 -0.32 8.46
C VAL A 11 -11.01 0.32 8.00
N ARG A 12 -12.12 -0.42 8.05
CA ARG A 12 -13.48 0.08 7.72
C ARG A 12 -13.55 0.78 6.34
N GLY A 13 -12.94 0.19 5.31
CA GLY A 13 -12.92 0.75 3.95
C GLY A 13 -11.96 1.92 3.74
N ARG A 14 -11.10 2.23 4.73
CA ARG A 14 -10.01 3.19 4.62
C ARG A 14 -8.66 2.50 4.65
N TYR A 15 -7.72 3.00 3.87
CA TYR A 15 -6.42 2.38 3.67
C TYR A 15 -5.29 3.30 4.09
N THR A 16 -4.28 2.75 4.76
CA THR A 16 -3.05 3.46 5.10
C THR A 16 -1.83 2.71 4.59
N ALA A 17 -0.80 3.43 4.17
CA ALA A 17 0.47 2.88 3.70
C ALA A 17 1.61 3.15 4.70
N GLN A 18 2.52 2.20 4.84
CA GLN A 18 3.80 2.39 5.52
C GLN A 18 4.93 1.86 4.63
N PHE A 19 5.93 2.69 4.36
CA PHE A 19 7.05 2.34 3.49
C PHE A 19 8.27 1.97 4.34
N SER A 20 8.95 0.88 4.00
CA SER A 20 10.17 0.46 4.71
C SER A 20 11.29 1.51 4.61
N ALA A 21 11.28 2.33 3.56
CA ALA A 21 12.21 3.44 3.36
C ALA A 21 11.93 4.65 4.30
N LEU A 22 10.73 4.74 4.87
CA LEU A 22 10.29 5.86 5.73
C LEU A 22 9.69 5.31 7.05
N PRO A 23 10.52 4.70 7.91
CA PRO A 23 10.05 4.03 9.11
C PRO A 23 9.35 5.01 10.07
N GLY A 24 8.26 4.55 10.69
CA GLY A 24 7.47 5.33 11.65
C GLY A 24 6.49 6.33 11.01
N ARG A 25 6.48 6.48 9.68
CA ARG A 25 5.50 7.31 8.97
C ARG A 25 4.36 6.45 8.43
N THR A 26 3.14 6.95 8.64
CA THR A 26 1.91 6.37 8.07
C THR A 26 1.31 7.40 7.13
N PHE A 27 0.94 6.95 5.94
CA PHE A 27 0.32 7.78 4.90
C PHE A 27 -1.14 7.38 4.70
N GLY A 28 -2.00 8.35 4.35
CA GLY A 28 -3.46 8.22 4.36
C GLY A 28 -4.09 8.75 5.67
N PRO A 29 -5.32 8.33 6.02
CA PRO A 29 -6.14 7.31 5.36
C PRO A 29 -6.75 7.77 4.03
N TRP A 30 -6.80 6.86 3.06
CA TRP A 30 -7.39 7.07 1.73
C TRP A 30 -8.56 6.13 1.48
N ASP A 31 -9.36 6.42 0.44
CA ASP A 31 -10.24 5.41 -0.14
C ASP A 31 -9.48 4.44 -1.08
N MET A 32 -10.18 3.44 -1.62
CA MET A 32 -9.58 2.41 -2.47
C MET A 32 -8.97 2.99 -3.77
N PRO A 33 -9.69 3.80 -4.58
CA PRO A 33 -9.11 4.44 -5.76
C PRO A 33 -7.87 5.30 -5.46
N GLU A 34 -7.93 6.13 -4.42
CA GLU A 34 -6.81 6.97 -3.98
C GLU A 34 -5.60 6.13 -3.57
N MET A 35 -5.81 5.06 -2.81
CA MET A 35 -4.73 4.15 -2.40
C MET A 35 -4.07 3.46 -3.60
N ILE A 36 -4.86 3.01 -4.58
CA ILE A 36 -4.32 2.40 -5.81
C ILE A 36 -3.47 3.42 -6.58
N GLN A 37 -3.94 4.66 -6.70
CA GLN A 37 -3.19 5.71 -7.37
C GLN A 37 -1.88 6.04 -6.63
N GLU A 38 -1.93 6.14 -5.30
CA GLU A 38 -0.75 6.40 -4.48
C GLU A 38 0.30 5.30 -4.62
N LEU A 39 -0.10 4.03 -4.58
CA LEU A 39 0.82 2.89 -4.72
C LEU A 39 1.55 2.91 -6.07
N ARG A 40 0.89 3.35 -7.14
CA ARG A 40 1.53 3.48 -8.45
C ARG A 40 2.59 4.58 -8.49
N ILE A 41 2.42 5.63 -7.68
CA ILE A 41 3.32 6.79 -7.68
C ILE A 41 4.46 6.59 -6.68
N SER A 42 4.12 6.22 -5.45
CA SER A 42 5.05 6.18 -4.31
C SER A 42 5.68 4.81 -4.09
N ALA A 43 4.94 3.72 -4.37
CA ALA A 43 5.47 2.35 -4.31
C ALA A 43 5.98 1.86 -5.68
N LEU A 44 5.80 2.67 -6.74
CA LEU A 44 6.15 2.35 -8.13
C LEU A 44 5.53 1.03 -8.64
N LEU A 45 4.38 0.64 -8.07
CA LEU A 45 3.69 -0.58 -8.47
C LEU A 45 2.97 -0.41 -9.80
N ASP A 46 2.88 -1.49 -10.57
CA ASP A 46 2.01 -1.53 -11.74
C ASP A 46 0.55 -1.41 -11.34
N ALA A 47 -0.30 -1.02 -12.30
CA ALA A 47 -1.73 -0.84 -12.04
C ALA A 47 -2.40 -2.12 -11.50
N HIS A 48 -1.95 -3.30 -11.96
CA HIS A 48 -2.45 -4.59 -11.49
C HIS A 48 -1.96 -4.90 -10.07
N GLU A 49 -0.67 -4.72 -9.80
CA GLU A 49 -0.07 -4.99 -8.49
C GLU A 49 -0.63 -4.08 -7.40
N ALA A 50 -0.75 -2.78 -7.69
CA ALA A 50 -1.36 -1.81 -6.79
C ALA A 50 -2.81 -2.17 -6.47
N ARG A 51 -3.57 -2.59 -7.49
CA ARG A 51 -4.96 -3.01 -7.34
C ARG A 51 -5.04 -4.23 -6.43
N ASP A 52 -4.33 -5.30 -6.79
CA ASP A 52 -4.41 -6.59 -6.10
C ASP A 52 -3.93 -6.45 -4.65
N LEU A 53 -2.90 -5.64 -4.38
CA LEU A 53 -2.45 -5.34 -3.02
C LEU A 53 -3.54 -4.67 -2.15
N VAL A 54 -4.31 -3.74 -2.71
CA VAL A 54 -5.40 -3.07 -1.97
C VAL A 54 -6.58 -4.01 -1.74
N PHE A 55 -6.89 -4.88 -2.70
CA PHE A 55 -7.91 -5.93 -2.53
C PHE A 55 -7.49 -6.95 -1.46
N ASP A 56 -6.24 -7.42 -1.50
CA ASP A 56 -5.72 -8.35 -0.52
C ASP A 56 -5.73 -7.72 0.88
N ALA A 57 -5.36 -6.44 1.00
CA ALA A 57 -5.46 -5.71 2.26
C ALA A 57 -6.91 -5.55 2.74
N ALA A 58 -7.87 -5.38 1.83
CA ALA A 58 -9.29 -5.31 2.19
C ALA A 58 -9.81 -6.63 2.78
N VAL A 59 -9.27 -7.77 2.34
CA VAL A 59 -9.64 -9.12 2.81
C VAL A 59 -8.87 -9.51 4.08
N ALA A 60 -7.55 -9.35 4.08
CA ALA A 60 -6.65 -9.79 5.15
C ALA A 60 -6.44 -8.75 6.26
N GLY A 61 -6.89 -7.51 6.06
CA GLY A 61 -6.73 -6.38 6.98
C GLY A 61 -5.35 -5.70 6.88
N THR A 62 -4.27 -6.45 6.66
CA THR A 62 -2.93 -5.90 6.39
C THR A 62 -2.15 -6.81 5.46
N VAL A 63 -1.50 -6.22 4.45
CA VAL A 63 -0.64 -6.94 3.50
C VAL A 63 0.62 -6.12 3.22
N THR A 64 1.74 -6.81 2.95
CA THR A 64 3.03 -6.19 2.60
C THR A 64 3.48 -6.69 1.23
N ALA A 65 3.97 -5.80 0.38
CA ALA A 65 4.53 -6.12 -0.93
C ALA A 65 5.87 -5.41 -1.15
N PRO A 66 6.77 -5.98 -1.99
CA PRO A 66 7.93 -5.25 -2.48
C PRO A 66 7.49 -4.03 -3.29
N THR A 67 8.33 -3.00 -3.30
CA THR A 67 8.17 -1.79 -4.12
C THR A 67 9.21 -1.81 -5.25
N GLY A 68 8.91 -1.13 -6.37
CA GLY A 68 9.89 -0.87 -7.44
C GLY A 68 9.66 -1.64 -8.72
#